data_AF-A0A3D2WG90-F1
#
_entry.id   AF-A0A3D2WG90-F1
#
_cell.length_a   1.000
_cell.length_b   1.000
_cell.length_c   1.000
_cell.angle_alpha   90.00
_cell.angle_beta   90.00
_cell.angle_gamma   90.00
#
_symmetry.space_group_name_H-M   'P 1'
#
loop_
_entity.id
_entity.type
_entity.pdbx_description
1 polymer ?
#
loop_
_entity_poly.entity_id
_entity_poly.type
_entity_poly.pdbx_seq_one_letter_code
_entity_poly.pdbx_strand_id
1 'polypeptide(L)'
;MTNVNTIQDLKSCFIDGTFQNGQAPNTLTVTDKYTSETLATLQYADEKQLKLALSSASQAFQSFKKTSAGDRSNALLKLASLIQNDKATIAQIIIQEAGKPRSYAEAEVDRSVATIEAAAHEALRFTGEMINIDHHNGIGRQAMTKRFAKGVVAAISPFNFPLNLALHKIAPAIAVGCPVLLKPSPFTPLTALYLAALVAKLDLPKGTLQVINCDNSLAQELVSADEVAMISFTGSDKIGWHIKQSVPKKPVALELGGNAALIIDENADIKAIAQKLIPGAFLYAGQICISTQRVYVHESQYEDLIDEVRSALENLHVGNPDDVNVLCGPVIDKKAFDRIAAMVTEACDNGAEIIAQSASRDDQRHIYPPTVLTCTKPNDRVIQEEIFGPV
;
A
#
# COMPACT_ATOMS: atom_id res chain seq x y z
N MET A 1 -25.28 -15.10 5.29
CA MET A 1 -23.82 -14.90 5.26
C MET A 1 -23.35 -15.42 3.93
N THR A 2 -22.82 -14.57 3.06
CA THR A 2 -22.24 -15.00 1.77
C THR A 2 -20.89 -15.63 2.06
N ASN A 3 -20.78 -16.95 1.95
CA ASN A 3 -19.51 -17.66 2.02
C ASN A 3 -18.75 -17.38 0.71
N VAL A 4 -17.89 -16.38 0.71
CA VAL A 4 -16.90 -16.18 -0.36
C VAL A 4 -15.83 -17.25 -0.16
N ASN A 5 -15.83 -18.26 -1.02
CA ASN A 5 -14.87 -19.37 -0.95
C ASN A 5 -13.76 -19.21 -2.00
N THR A 6 -14.00 -18.44 -3.06
CA THR A 6 -13.05 -18.21 -4.15
C THR A 6 -13.07 -16.75 -4.62
N ILE A 7 -12.01 -16.33 -5.33
CA ILE A 7 -11.93 -15.01 -5.98
C ILE A 7 -13.11 -14.78 -6.95
N GLN A 8 -13.60 -15.86 -7.57
CA GLN A 8 -14.71 -15.83 -8.53
C GLN A 8 -16.05 -15.46 -7.88
N ASP A 9 -16.18 -15.61 -6.56
CA ASP A 9 -17.36 -15.22 -5.79
C ASP A 9 -17.34 -13.74 -5.39
N LEU A 10 -16.19 -13.06 -5.55
CA LEU A 10 -16.03 -11.66 -5.19
C LEU A 10 -16.76 -10.77 -6.20
N LYS A 11 -17.68 -9.95 -5.70
CA LYS A 11 -18.28 -8.86 -6.47
C LYS A 11 -17.45 -7.59 -6.34
N SER A 12 -17.71 -6.62 -7.21
CA SER A 12 -16.86 -5.43 -7.30
C SER A 12 -16.91 -4.49 -6.10
N CYS A 13 -17.93 -4.55 -5.25
CA CYS A 13 -18.04 -3.72 -4.07
C CYS A 13 -18.47 -4.53 -2.84
N PHE A 14 -18.01 -4.09 -1.66
CA PHE A 14 -18.50 -4.54 -0.36
C PHE A 14 -19.15 -3.35 0.34
N ILE A 15 -20.49 -3.34 0.40
CA ILE A 15 -21.26 -2.22 0.95
C ILE A 15 -22.31 -2.77 1.93
N ASP A 16 -22.42 -2.13 3.09
CA ASP A 16 -23.34 -2.46 4.19
C ASP A 16 -23.25 -3.93 4.65
N GLY A 17 -22.03 -4.46 4.67
CA GLY A 17 -21.79 -5.86 5.05
C GLY A 17 -22.15 -6.88 3.97
N THR A 18 -22.38 -6.45 2.72
CA THR A 18 -22.78 -7.33 1.62
C THR A 18 -21.95 -7.09 0.36
N PHE A 19 -21.69 -8.16 -0.40
CA PHE A 19 -21.07 -8.06 -1.71
C PHE A 19 -22.12 -7.72 -2.77
N GLN A 20 -21.85 -6.68 -3.56
CA GLN A 20 -22.70 -6.25 -4.68
C GLN A 20 -21.86 -5.90 -5.91
N ASN A 21 -22.46 -6.07 -7.09
CA ASN A 21 -21.86 -5.59 -8.34
C ASN A 21 -21.96 -4.07 -8.39
N GLY A 22 -21.03 -3.45 -9.10
CA GLY A 22 -21.09 -2.04 -9.47
C GLY A 22 -22.23 -1.78 -10.43
N GLN A 23 -22.64 -0.52 -10.52
CA GLN A 23 -23.77 -0.09 -11.35
C GLN A 23 -23.36 0.95 -12.39
N ALA A 24 -22.08 1.34 -12.43
CA ALA A 24 -21.56 2.22 -13.46
C ALA A 24 -21.40 1.48 -14.81
N PRO A 25 -21.46 2.19 -15.94
CA PRO A 25 -21.28 1.58 -17.26
C PRO A 25 -19.84 1.07 -17.49
N ASN A 26 -18.87 1.69 -16.82
CA ASN A 26 -17.46 1.37 -16.97
C ASN A 26 -17.08 0.14 -16.12
N THR A 27 -16.16 -0.65 -16.64
CA THR A 27 -15.61 -1.83 -15.98
C THR A 27 -14.11 -1.69 -15.74
N LEU A 28 -13.63 -2.51 -14.81
CA LEU A 28 -12.23 -2.70 -14.47
C LEU A 28 -11.88 -4.16 -14.71
N THR A 29 -10.96 -4.40 -15.64
CA THR A 29 -10.38 -5.74 -15.85
C THR A 29 -9.15 -5.89 -14.96
N VAL A 30 -9.15 -6.90 -14.10
CA VAL A 30 -8.01 -7.29 -13.28
C VAL A 30 -7.32 -8.45 -13.96
N THR A 31 -6.02 -8.33 -14.18
CA THR A 31 -5.22 -9.33 -14.89
C THR A 31 -4.10 -9.85 -13.99
N ASP A 32 -3.70 -11.08 -14.24
CA ASP A 32 -2.43 -11.60 -13.74
C ASP A 32 -1.29 -10.77 -14.35
N LYS A 33 -0.36 -10.28 -13.53
CA LYS A 33 0.69 -9.37 -13.98
C LYS A 33 1.82 -10.05 -14.73
N TYR A 34 1.94 -11.36 -14.61
CA TYR A 34 2.95 -12.14 -15.31
C TYR A 34 2.39 -12.80 -16.56
N THR A 35 1.22 -13.43 -16.48
CA THR A 35 0.62 -14.16 -17.62
C THR A 35 -0.29 -13.29 -18.50
N SER A 36 -0.72 -12.12 -18.00
CA SER A 36 -1.74 -11.26 -18.63
C SER A 36 -3.14 -11.90 -18.73
N GLU A 37 -3.37 -13.06 -18.12
CA GLU A 37 -4.69 -13.69 -18.07
C GLU A 37 -5.66 -12.84 -17.25
N THR A 38 -6.94 -12.81 -17.66
CA THR A 38 -7.96 -12.08 -16.90
C THR A 38 -8.36 -12.86 -15.66
N LEU A 39 -8.15 -12.26 -14.48
CA LEU A 39 -8.57 -12.80 -13.19
C LEU A 39 -10.03 -12.48 -12.88
N ALA A 40 -10.45 -11.24 -13.17
CA ALA A 40 -11.81 -10.77 -12.92
C ALA A 40 -12.16 -9.55 -13.78
N THR A 41 -13.46 -9.34 -14.03
CA THR A 41 -14.00 -8.12 -14.60
C THR A 41 -15.01 -7.52 -13.62
N LEU A 42 -14.68 -6.36 -13.06
CA LEU A 42 -15.42 -5.68 -12.01
C LEU A 42 -16.15 -4.46 -12.58
N GLN A 43 -17.45 -4.33 -12.37
CA GLN A 43 -18.16 -3.08 -12.68
C GLN A 43 -17.84 -2.02 -11.62
N TYR A 44 -17.56 -0.78 -12.02
CA TYR A 44 -17.34 0.30 -11.06
C TYR A 44 -18.62 0.65 -10.29
N ALA A 45 -18.45 1.10 -9.05
CA ALA A 45 -19.53 1.68 -8.27
C ALA A 45 -20.05 2.97 -8.94
N ASP A 46 -21.35 3.23 -8.78
CA ASP A 46 -21.96 4.49 -9.18
C ASP A 46 -22.19 5.44 -7.97
N GLU A 47 -22.72 6.63 -8.25
CA GLU A 47 -23.05 7.62 -7.21
C GLU A 47 -24.04 7.11 -6.17
N LYS A 48 -25.00 6.25 -6.55
CA LYS A 48 -26.00 5.72 -5.62
C LYS A 48 -25.34 4.78 -4.62
N GLN A 49 -24.42 3.95 -5.11
CA GLN A 49 -23.64 3.05 -4.26
C GLN A 49 -22.69 3.81 -3.34
N LEU A 50 -22.06 4.90 -3.80
CA LEU A 50 -21.28 5.77 -2.93
C LEU A 50 -22.14 6.38 -1.82
N LYS A 51 -23.30 6.94 -2.15
CA LYS A 51 -24.25 7.52 -1.16
C LYS A 51 -24.70 6.48 -0.14
N LEU A 52 -24.99 5.26 -0.58
CA LEU A 52 -25.33 4.15 0.32
C LEU A 52 -24.17 3.83 1.27
N ALA A 53 -22.94 3.76 0.74
CA ALA A 53 -21.77 3.45 1.55
C ALA A 53 -21.46 4.54 2.58
N LEU A 54 -21.58 5.82 2.22
CA LEU A 54 -21.40 6.96 3.13
C LEU A 54 -22.45 6.96 4.25
N SER A 55 -23.72 6.73 3.90
CA SER A 55 -24.81 6.65 4.86
C SER A 55 -24.64 5.46 5.82
N SER A 56 -24.34 4.27 5.30
CA SER A 56 -24.11 3.07 6.11
C SER A 56 -22.89 3.24 7.04
N ALA A 57 -21.79 3.84 6.57
CA ALA A 57 -20.64 4.15 7.43
C ALA A 57 -21.00 5.17 8.53
N SER A 58 -21.77 6.21 8.20
CA SER A 58 -22.21 7.22 9.17
C SER A 58 -23.13 6.64 10.25
N GLN A 59 -24.01 5.71 9.88
CA GLN A 59 -24.86 4.97 10.82
C GLN A 59 -24.01 4.03 11.68
N ALA A 60 -23.10 3.28 11.07
CA ALA A 60 -22.16 2.39 11.76
C ALA A 60 -21.34 3.14 12.82
N PHE A 61 -20.91 4.36 12.52
CA PHE A 61 -20.12 5.17 13.46
C PHE A 61 -20.85 5.40 14.80
N GLN A 62 -22.18 5.53 14.80
CA GLN A 62 -22.95 5.82 16.02
C GLN A 62 -22.93 4.67 17.03
N SER A 63 -22.91 3.43 16.55
CA SER A 63 -22.76 2.22 17.38
C SER A 63 -21.29 1.87 17.58
N PHE A 64 -20.46 1.98 16.55
CA PHE A 64 -19.07 1.52 16.58
C PHE A 64 -18.22 2.30 17.57
N LYS A 65 -18.40 3.63 17.68
CA LYS A 65 -17.70 4.47 18.67
C LYS A 65 -18.05 4.15 20.12
N LYS A 66 -19.11 3.39 20.36
CA LYS A 66 -19.58 2.99 21.71
C LYS A 66 -19.11 1.59 22.11
N THR A 67 -18.51 0.83 21.19
CA THR A 67 -17.92 -0.47 21.52
C THR A 67 -16.79 -0.28 22.55
N SER A 68 -16.48 -1.30 23.35
CA SER A 68 -15.37 -1.20 24.29
C SER A 68 -14.02 -1.30 23.56
N ALA A 69 -12.96 -0.79 24.16
CA ALA A 69 -11.60 -1.01 23.64
C ALA A 69 -11.25 -2.51 23.56
N GLY A 70 -11.75 -3.31 24.51
CA GLY A 70 -11.61 -4.76 24.52
C GLY A 70 -12.26 -5.43 23.32
N ASP A 71 -13.50 -5.06 22.98
CA ASP A 71 -14.21 -5.63 21.82
C ASP A 71 -13.46 -5.34 20.52
N ARG A 72 -12.96 -4.10 20.37
CA ARG A 72 -12.19 -3.70 19.17
C ARG A 72 -10.84 -4.41 19.09
N SER A 73 -10.13 -4.54 20.21
CA SER A 73 -8.89 -5.32 20.29
C SER A 73 -9.14 -6.78 19.93
N ASN A 74 -10.17 -7.42 20.49
CA ASN A 74 -10.51 -8.82 20.22
C ASN A 74 -10.91 -9.03 18.75
N ALA A 75 -11.66 -8.09 18.16
CA ALA A 75 -12.01 -8.14 16.75
C ALA A 75 -10.77 -8.05 15.84
N LEU A 76 -9.81 -7.19 16.18
CA LEU A 76 -8.53 -7.09 15.46
C LEU A 76 -7.70 -8.37 15.60
N LEU A 77 -7.56 -8.94 16.81
CA LEU A 77 -6.85 -10.20 17.00
C LEU A 77 -7.52 -11.37 16.25
N LYS A 78 -8.85 -11.39 16.18
CA LYS A 78 -9.59 -12.34 15.35
C LYS A 78 -9.29 -12.14 13.86
N LEU A 79 -9.23 -10.89 13.39
CA LEU A 79 -8.86 -10.58 12.00
C LEU A 79 -7.44 -11.05 11.66
N ALA A 80 -6.47 -10.79 12.56
CA ALA A 80 -5.10 -11.27 12.43
C ALA A 80 -5.06 -12.80 12.28
N SER A 81 -5.79 -13.54 13.13
CA SER A 81 -5.90 -14.99 13.03
C SER A 81 -6.52 -15.45 11.71
N LEU A 82 -7.58 -14.80 11.23
CA LEU A 82 -8.22 -15.13 9.95
C LEU A 82 -7.26 -14.94 8.77
N ILE A 83 -6.52 -13.81 8.76
CA ILE A 83 -5.52 -13.52 7.71
C ILE A 83 -4.38 -14.54 7.75
N GLN A 84 -3.90 -14.90 8.94
CA GLN A 84 -2.86 -15.91 9.10
C GLN A 84 -3.31 -17.28 8.59
N ASN A 85 -4.55 -17.67 8.88
CA ASN A 85 -5.11 -18.96 8.44
C ASN A 85 -5.28 -19.01 6.92
N ASP A 86 -5.63 -17.88 6.29
CA ASP A 86 -5.82 -17.77 4.84
C ASP A 86 -4.55 -17.28 4.11
N LYS A 87 -3.37 -17.33 4.76
CA LYS A 87 -2.11 -16.75 4.26
C LYS A 87 -1.78 -17.19 2.84
N ALA A 88 -1.86 -18.49 2.54
CA ALA A 88 -1.54 -19.02 1.22
C ALA A 88 -2.48 -18.47 0.13
N THR A 89 -3.78 -18.37 0.42
CA THR A 89 -4.76 -17.81 -0.51
C THR A 89 -4.53 -16.32 -0.75
N ILE A 90 -4.29 -15.56 0.31
CA ILE A 90 -4.06 -14.11 0.20
C ILE A 90 -2.75 -13.84 -0.56
N ALA A 91 -1.67 -14.56 -0.23
CA ALA A 91 -0.41 -14.45 -0.95
C ALA A 91 -0.59 -14.77 -2.44
N GLN A 92 -1.34 -15.82 -2.80
CA GLN A 92 -1.60 -16.14 -4.20
C GLN A 92 -2.33 -15.01 -4.94
N ILE A 93 -3.35 -14.40 -4.31
CA ILE A 93 -4.04 -13.25 -4.90
C ILE A 93 -3.04 -12.12 -5.18
N ILE A 94 -2.21 -11.77 -4.19
CA ILE A 94 -1.20 -10.70 -4.30
C ILE A 94 -0.18 -11.00 -5.40
N ILE A 95 0.31 -12.25 -5.50
CA ILE A 95 1.24 -12.67 -6.55
C ILE A 95 0.64 -12.41 -7.93
N GLN A 96 -0.60 -12.85 -8.14
CA GLN A 96 -1.29 -12.74 -9.43
C GLN A 96 -1.59 -11.29 -9.79
N GLU A 97 -2.33 -10.56 -8.95
CA GLU A 97 -2.81 -9.21 -9.31
C GLU A 97 -1.75 -8.11 -9.19
N ALA A 98 -0.72 -8.31 -8.37
CA ALA A 98 0.33 -7.31 -8.14
C ALA A 98 1.67 -7.69 -8.80
N GLY A 99 1.87 -8.93 -9.22
CA GLY A 99 3.15 -9.41 -9.77
C GLY A 99 4.24 -9.55 -8.71
N LYS A 100 3.84 -9.70 -7.44
CA LYS A 100 4.78 -9.72 -6.32
C LYS A 100 5.43 -11.09 -6.15
N PRO A 101 6.77 -11.18 -6.04
CA PRO A 101 7.43 -12.44 -5.73
C PRO A 101 6.84 -13.16 -4.53
N ARG A 102 6.68 -14.49 -4.61
CA ARG A 102 6.01 -15.33 -3.61
C ARG A 102 6.50 -15.07 -2.19
N SER A 103 7.81 -15.12 -1.99
CA SER A 103 8.44 -14.89 -0.69
C SER A 103 8.03 -13.54 -0.08
N TYR A 104 7.87 -12.51 -0.92
CA TYR A 104 7.53 -11.17 -0.48
C TYR A 104 6.02 -10.93 -0.36
N ALA A 105 5.20 -11.64 -1.12
CA ALA A 105 3.75 -11.69 -0.93
C ALA A 105 3.41 -12.36 0.41
N GLU A 106 4.06 -13.48 0.74
CA GLU A 106 3.93 -14.14 2.04
C GLU A 106 4.41 -13.25 3.20
N ALA A 107 5.55 -12.56 3.02
CA ALA A 107 6.04 -11.60 4.00
C ALA A 107 5.10 -10.39 4.16
N GLU A 108 4.39 -9.97 3.12
CA GLU A 108 3.35 -8.94 3.25
C GLU A 108 2.20 -9.40 4.15
N VAL A 109 1.76 -10.65 4.02
CA VAL A 109 0.73 -11.21 4.91
C VAL A 109 1.22 -11.22 6.35
N ASP A 110 2.46 -11.66 6.60
CA ASP A 110 3.02 -11.68 7.97
C ASP A 110 3.12 -10.27 8.56
N ARG A 111 3.57 -9.28 7.77
CA ARG A 111 3.60 -7.87 8.21
C ARG A 111 2.21 -7.29 8.44
N SER A 112 1.22 -7.75 7.69
CA SER A 112 -0.18 -7.36 7.86
C SER A 112 -0.73 -7.84 9.19
N VAL A 113 -0.40 -9.07 9.60
CA VAL A 113 -0.72 -9.61 10.93
C VAL A 113 -0.08 -8.75 12.03
N ALA A 114 1.22 -8.47 11.94
CA ALA A 114 1.90 -7.62 12.91
C ALA A 114 1.28 -6.20 13.00
N THR A 115 0.88 -5.62 11.87
CA THR A 115 0.20 -4.32 11.82
C THR A 115 -1.14 -4.35 12.57
N ILE A 116 -1.91 -5.42 12.40
CA ILE A 116 -3.19 -5.60 13.08
C ILE A 116 -3.00 -5.80 14.57
N GLU A 117 -2.04 -6.64 14.98
CA GLU A 117 -1.73 -6.88 16.39
C GLU A 117 -1.26 -5.61 17.10
N ALA A 118 -0.41 -4.81 16.44
CA ALA A 118 -0.01 -3.50 16.96
C ALA A 118 -1.22 -2.61 17.20
N ALA A 119 -2.14 -2.51 16.23
CA ALA A 119 -3.36 -1.73 16.39
C ALA A 119 -4.29 -2.29 17.49
N ALA A 120 -4.38 -3.62 17.64
CA ALA A 120 -5.16 -4.27 18.68
C ALA A 120 -4.64 -3.92 20.07
N HIS A 121 -3.33 -4.02 20.28
CA HIS A 121 -2.69 -3.67 21.53
C HIS A 121 -2.83 -2.17 21.86
N GLU A 122 -2.69 -1.31 20.86
CA GLU A 122 -2.83 0.14 21.05
C GLU A 122 -4.29 0.56 21.29
N ALA A 123 -5.29 -0.21 20.83
CA ALA A 123 -6.69 0.02 21.17
C ALA A 123 -6.93 0.04 22.69
N LEU A 124 -6.17 -0.76 23.45
CA LEU A 124 -6.27 -0.87 24.91
C LEU A 124 -5.47 0.21 25.66
N ARG A 125 -4.52 0.86 24.99
CA ARG A 125 -3.57 1.82 25.60
C ARG A 125 -3.88 3.28 25.25
N PHE A 126 -4.88 3.50 24.40
CA PHE A 126 -5.26 4.83 23.93
C PHE A 126 -5.88 5.68 25.07
N THR A 127 -5.04 6.48 25.72
CA THR A 127 -5.40 7.34 26.87
C THR A 127 -5.25 8.84 26.57
N GLY A 128 -5.74 9.67 27.48
CA GLY A 128 -5.37 11.08 27.59
C GLY A 128 -4.50 11.35 28.82
N GLU A 129 -4.45 12.61 29.24
CA GLU A 129 -3.53 13.10 30.26
C GLU A 129 -4.30 13.79 31.40
N MET A 130 -3.83 13.64 32.63
CA MET A 130 -4.24 14.46 33.77
C MET A 130 -3.29 15.65 33.86
N ILE A 131 -3.84 16.86 33.85
CA ILE A 131 -3.07 18.10 33.83
C ILE A 131 -3.35 18.86 35.12
N ASN A 132 -2.30 19.17 35.87
CA ASN A 132 -2.43 20.04 37.04
C ASN A 132 -2.61 21.49 36.58
N ILE A 133 -3.71 22.12 36.99
CA ILE A 133 -4.02 23.52 36.66
C ILE A 133 -4.22 24.37 37.91
N ASP A 134 -3.61 23.95 39.03
CA ASP A 134 -3.64 24.62 40.34
C ASP A 134 -2.90 25.98 40.32
N HIS A 135 -3.43 26.92 39.55
CA HIS A 135 -2.90 28.25 39.37
C HIS A 135 -3.99 29.24 38.94
N HIS A 136 -3.94 30.48 39.44
CA HIS A 136 -4.92 31.54 39.17
C HIS A 136 -6.39 31.09 39.33
N ASN A 137 -7.17 31.10 38.25
CA ASN A 137 -8.57 30.69 38.25
C ASN A 137 -8.78 29.17 38.39
N GLY A 138 -7.68 28.41 38.41
CA GLY A 138 -7.66 26.95 38.54
C GLY A 138 -7.21 26.45 39.91
N ILE A 139 -7.09 27.30 40.94
CA ILE A 139 -6.67 26.89 42.29
C ILE A 139 -7.47 25.66 42.76
N GLY A 140 -6.74 24.62 43.17
CA GLY A 140 -7.27 23.33 43.63
C GLY A 140 -7.91 22.46 42.55
N ARG A 141 -7.72 22.75 41.25
CA ARG A 141 -8.35 22.02 40.14
C ARG A 141 -7.35 21.21 39.32
N GLN A 142 -7.85 20.13 38.76
CA GLN A 142 -7.17 19.31 37.75
C GLN A 142 -8.01 19.28 36.48
N ALA A 143 -7.35 19.22 35.33
CA ALA A 143 -7.97 18.97 34.04
C ALA A 143 -7.66 17.55 33.58
N MET A 144 -8.50 17.02 32.68
CA MET A 144 -8.25 15.76 32.00
C MET A 144 -8.47 15.94 30.51
N THR A 145 -7.56 15.42 29.69
CA THR A 145 -7.79 15.28 28.25
C THR A 145 -8.31 13.87 27.95
N LYS A 146 -9.16 13.77 26.92
CA LYS A 146 -9.65 12.49 26.40
C LYS A 146 -9.61 12.54 24.88
N ARG A 147 -9.34 11.39 24.26
CA ARG A 147 -9.37 11.22 22.81
C ARG A 147 -10.63 10.47 22.42
N PHE A 148 -11.20 10.84 21.27
CA PHE A 148 -12.43 10.25 20.75
C PHE A 148 -12.26 9.92 19.28
N ALA A 149 -12.98 8.88 18.84
CA ALA A 149 -13.10 8.51 17.44
C ALA A 149 -13.52 9.71 16.61
N LYS A 150 -12.82 9.98 15.51
CA LYS A 150 -13.04 11.19 14.72
C LYS A 150 -14.27 11.12 13.83
N GLY A 151 -14.63 9.92 13.37
CA GLY A 151 -15.71 9.71 12.41
C GLY A 151 -15.28 8.77 11.28
N VAL A 152 -15.99 8.87 10.17
CA VAL A 152 -15.74 8.05 8.98
C VAL A 152 -14.40 8.42 8.34
N VAL A 153 -13.61 7.42 7.98
CA VAL A 153 -12.31 7.57 7.31
C VAL A 153 -12.44 7.18 5.84
N ALA A 154 -12.05 8.07 4.93
CA ALA A 154 -11.81 7.71 3.54
C ALA A 154 -10.36 7.23 3.39
N ALA A 155 -10.19 5.96 3.02
CA ALA A 155 -8.90 5.32 2.85
C ALA A 155 -8.63 5.06 1.37
N ILE A 156 -7.55 5.60 0.82
CA ILE A 156 -7.10 5.36 -0.55
C ILE A 156 -5.78 4.60 -0.51
N SER A 157 -5.75 3.34 -0.94
CA SER A 157 -4.56 2.48 -0.87
C SER A 157 -3.93 2.21 -2.25
N PRO A 158 -2.59 2.11 -2.33
CA PRO A 158 -1.87 1.86 -3.57
C PRO A 158 -1.84 0.38 -3.92
N PHE A 159 -1.23 0.03 -5.05
CA PHE A 159 -1.13 -1.35 -5.53
C PHE A 159 0.04 -2.14 -4.94
N ASN A 160 1.10 -1.47 -4.49
CA ASN A 160 2.38 -2.13 -4.27
C ASN A 160 2.41 -3.00 -3.02
N PHE A 161 1.57 -2.74 -2.03
CA PHE A 161 1.30 -3.63 -0.89
C PHE A 161 -0.20 -3.61 -0.60
N PRO A 162 -0.99 -4.31 -1.43
CA PRO A 162 -2.43 -4.12 -1.50
C PRO A 162 -3.15 -4.58 -0.21
N LEU A 163 -2.56 -5.49 0.56
CA LEU A 163 -3.08 -5.90 1.87
C LEU A 163 -2.55 -4.97 2.96
N ASN A 164 -1.22 -4.86 3.08
CA ASN A 164 -0.60 -4.23 4.24
C ASN A 164 -0.90 -2.72 4.28
N LEU A 165 -0.85 -2.01 3.15
CA LEU A 165 -1.13 -0.58 3.12
C LEU A 165 -2.62 -0.25 3.22
N ALA A 166 -3.52 -1.20 2.92
CA ALA A 166 -4.92 -1.08 3.30
C ALA A 166 -5.07 -1.22 4.83
N LEU A 167 -4.39 -2.18 5.44
CA LEU A 167 -4.45 -2.43 6.89
C LEU A 167 -3.77 -1.36 7.75
N HIS A 168 -2.73 -0.68 7.24
CA HIS A 168 -2.18 0.54 7.86
C HIS A 168 -3.24 1.65 8.04
N LYS A 169 -4.38 1.57 7.33
CA LYS A 169 -5.50 2.50 7.44
C LYS A 169 -6.66 1.89 8.21
N ILE A 170 -6.99 0.63 7.90
CA ILE A 170 -8.15 -0.07 8.46
C ILE A 170 -7.92 -0.46 9.92
N ALA A 171 -6.79 -1.07 10.25
CA ALA A 171 -6.52 -1.56 11.60
C ALA A 171 -6.54 -0.44 12.66
N PRO A 172 -5.83 0.70 12.50
CA PRO A 172 -5.92 1.79 13.47
C PRO A 172 -7.30 2.47 13.49
N ALA A 173 -8.03 2.52 12.37
CA ALA A 173 -9.40 3.04 12.35
C ALA A 173 -10.34 2.15 13.16
N ILE A 174 -10.25 0.83 12.99
CA ILE A 174 -10.99 -0.14 13.81
C ILE A 174 -10.57 -0.02 15.28
N ALA A 175 -9.29 0.13 15.60
CA ALA A 175 -8.80 0.25 16.98
C ALA A 175 -9.46 1.40 17.76
N VAL A 176 -9.81 2.50 17.07
CA VAL A 176 -10.47 3.66 17.67
C VAL A 176 -11.97 3.75 17.41
N GLY A 177 -12.58 2.78 16.70
CA GLY A 177 -14.03 2.75 16.43
C GLY A 177 -14.48 3.67 15.29
N CYS A 178 -13.64 3.87 14.29
CA CYS A 178 -13.93 4.63 13.07
C CYS A 178 -14.28 3.68 11.90
N PRO A 179 -15.44 3.84 11.25
CA PRO A 179 -15.74 3.18 9.98
C PRO A 179 -14.82 3.65 8.85
N VAL A 180 -14.58 2.78 7.87
CA VAL A 180 -13.66 3.02 6.76
C VAL A 180 -14.36 2.80 5.42
N LEU A 181 -14.26 3.78 4.52
CA LEU A 181 -14.52 3.60 3.09
C LEU A 181 -13.19 3.47 2.37
N LEU A 182 -12.86 2.25 1.94
CA LEU A 182 -11.65 1.94 1.19
C LEU A 182 -11.91 2.05 -0.31
N LYS A 183 -11.13 2.88 -1.01
CA LYS A 183 -10.94 2.80 -2.46
C LYS A 183 -9.55 2.20 -2.72
N PRO A 184 -9.45 0.91 -3.08
CA PRO A 184 -8.17 0.32 -3.41
C PRO A 184 -7.68 0.79 -4.79
N SER A 185 -6.43 0.46 -5.11
CA SER A 185 -5.90 0.64 -6.45
C SER A 185 -6.69 -0.21 -7.45
N PRO A 186 -6.99 0.31 -8.66
CA PRO A 186 -7.62 -0.49 -9.72
C PRO A 186 -6.73 -1.64 -10.19
N PHE A 187 -5.42 -1.62 -9.94
CA PHE A 187 -4.52 -2.71 -10.32
C PHE A 187 -4.64 -3.95 -9.43
N THR A 188 -5.04 -3.77 -8.17
CA THR A 188 -5.01 -4.83 -7.14
C THR A 188 -6.25 -4.81 -6.23
N PRO A 189 -7.47 -4.85 -6.79
CA PRO A 189 -8.69 -4.72 -5.98
C PRO A 189 -9.10 -6.03 -5.30
N LEU A 190 -8.62 -7.19 -5.75
CA LEU A 190 -9.09 -8.50 -5.29
C LEU A 190 -8.62 -8.78 -3.87
N THR A 191 -7.39 -8.39 -3.52
CA THR A 191 -6.87 -8.49 -2.14
C THR A 191 -7.75 -7.71 -1.16
N ALA A 192 -8.15 -6.49 -1.53
CA ALA A 192 -9.01 -5.64 -0.69
C ALA A 192 -10.43 -6.22 -0.53
N LEU A 193 -10.99 -6.79 -1.60
CA LEU A 193 -12.29 -7.46 -1.56
C LEU A 193 -12.24 -8.74 -0.72
N TYR A 194 -11.16 -9.51 -0.79
CA TYR A 194 -10.95 -10.67 0.05
C TYR A 194 -10.81 -10.29 1.53
N LEU A 195 -10.05 -9.22 1.84
CA LEU A 195 -9.98 -8.66 3.18
C LEU A 195 -11.37 -8.27 3.72
N ALA A 196 -12.24 -7.70 2.87
CA ALA A 196 -13.61 -7.37 3.27
C ALA A 196 -14.42 -8.61 3.66
N ALA A 197 -14.23 -9.75 2.98
CA ALA A 197 -14.85 -11.01 3.36
C ALA A 197 -14.39 -11.49 4.75
N LEU A 198 -13.13 -11.25 5.12
CA LEU A 198 -12.61 -11.58 6.45
C LEU A 198 -13.14 -10.63 7.52
N VAL A 199 -13.19 -9.32 7.23
CA VAL A 199 -13.78 -8.32 8.13
C VAL A 199 -15.27 -8.58 8.38
N ALA A 200 -16.00 -9.09 7.38
CA ALA A 200 -17.40 -9.48 7.52
C ALA A 200 -17.64 -10.63 8.52
N LYS A 201 -16.60 -11.41 8.87
CA LYS A 201 -16.65 -12.48 9.88
C LYS A 201 -16.44 -11.95 11.31
N LEU A 202 -16.14 -10.67 11.49
CA LEU A 202 -15.95 -10.04 12.79
C LEU A 202 -17.29 -9.62 13.39
N ASP A 203 -17.37 -9.61 14.72
CA ASP A 203 -18.54 -9.12 15.45
C ASP A 203 -18.48 -7.59 15.60
N LEU A 204 -18.51 -6.90 14.46
CA LEU A 204 -18.50 -5.44 14.37
C LEU A 204 -19.74 -4.95 13.63
N PRO A 205 -20.19 -3.70 13.86
CA PRO A 205 -21.33 -3.15 13.14
C PRO A 205 -21.15 -3.24 11.63
N LYS A 206 -22.23 -3.57 10.91
CA LYS A 206 -22.27 -3.42 9.45
C LYS A 206 -21.91 -1.98 9.07
N GLY A 207 -21.18 -1.81 7.97
CA GLY A 207 -20.63 -0.52 7.55
C GLY A 207 -19.29 -0.16 8.20
N THR A 208 -18.72 -1.02 9.06
CA THR A 208 -17.36 -0.84 9.61
C THR A 208 -16.30 -0.71 8.51
N LEU A 209 -16.38 -1.57 7.49
CA LEU A 209 -15.57 -1.48 6.27
C LEU A 209 -16.50 -1.48 5.07
N GLN A 210 -16.29 -0.54 4.17
CA GLN A 210 -16.85 -0.53 2.82
C GLN A 210 -15.67 -0.60 1.85
N VAL A 211 -15.77 -1.41 0.79
CA VAL A 211 -14.81 -1.40 -0.32
C VAL A 211 -15.52 -0.93 -1.57
N ILE A 212 -15.03 0.17 -2.14
CA ILE A 212 -15.62 0.85 -3.29
C ILE A 212 -14.59 0.88 -4.41
N ASN A 213 -14.74 -0.01 -5.38
CA ASN A 213 -14.03 0.11 -6.64
C ASN A 213 -14.74 1.15 -7.50
N CYS A 214 -14.13 2.32 -7.67
CA CYS A 214 -14.69 3.42 -8.45
C CYS A 214 -13.62 4.18 -9.24
N ASP A 215 -14.09 4.91 -10.25
CA ASP A 215 -13.26 5.80 -11.04
C ASP A 215 -12.75 7.01 -10.23
N ASN A 216 -11.95 7.85 -10.89
CA ASN A 216 -11.33 8.99 -10.22
C ASN A 216 -12.32 10.11 -9.89
N SER A 217 -13.38 10.30 -10.68
CA SER A 217 -14.44 11.27 -10.39
C SER A 217 -15.18 10.91 -9.11
N LEU A 218 -15.62 9.67 -8.99
CA LEU A 218 -16.36 9.22 -7.83
C LEU A 218 -15.44 9.10 -6.59
N ALA A 219 -14.15 8.79 -6.77
CA ALA A 219 -13.18 8.88 -5.69
C ALA A 219 -12.97 10.32 -5.18
N GLN A 220 -13.03 11.31 -6.07
CA GLN A 220 -12.97 12.73 -5.69
C GLN A 220 -14.21 13.15 -4.87
N GLU A 221 -15.39 12.64 -5.24
CA GLU A 221 -16.62 12.82 -4.45
C GLU A 221 -16.49 12.16 -3.07
N LEU A 222 -15.97 10.93 -3.02
CA LEU A 222 -15.74 10.21 -1.75
C LEU A 222 -14.89 11.03 -0.78
N VAL A 223 -13.73 11.55 -1.20
CA VAL A 223 -12.88 12.34 -0.29
C VAL A 223 -13.52 13.68 0.09
N SER A 224 -14.37 14.23 -0.78
CA SER A 224 -15.04 15.52 -0.57
C SER A 224 -16.31 15.43 0.27
N ALA A 225 -16.93 14.25 0.40
CA ALA A 225 -18.18 14.02 1.12
C ALA A 225 -18.16 14.47 2.60
N ASP A 226 -19.18 15.19 3.05
CA ASP A 226 -19.25 15.80 4.39
C ASP A 226 -19.20 14.77 5.54
N GLU A 227 -19.65 13.54 5.28
CA GLU A 227 -19.59 12.41 6.20
C GLU A 227 -18.15 12.01 6.54
N VAL A 228 -17.19 12.26 5.63
CA VAL A 228 -15.79 11.90 5.81
C VAL A 228 -15.09 12.89 6.74
N ALA A 229 -14.66 12.39 7.89
CA ALA A 229 -14.02 13.17 8.94
C ALA A 229 -12.48 13.19 8.84
N MET A 230 -11.89 12.24 8.11
CA MET A 230 -10.46 12.16 7.85
C MET A 230 -10.18 11.41 6.54
N ILE A 231 -9.15 11.83 5.82
CA ILE A 231 -8.64 11.11 4.65
C ILE A 231 -7.27 10.53 4.98
N SER A 232 -7.04 9.27 4.62
CA SER A 232 -5.73 8.63 4.63
C SER A 232 -5.40 8.16 3.22
N PHE A 233 -4.43 8.80 2.60
CA PHE A 233 -4.02 8.52 1.22
C PHE A 233 -2.58 8.02 1.20
N THR A 234 -2.36 6.97 0.42
CA THR A 234 -1.01 6.55 0.03
C THR A 234 -0.95 6.40 -1.49
N GLY A 235 0.03 7.04 -2.13
CA GLY A 235 0.16 7.06 -3.58
C GLY A 235 1.12 8.16 -4.04
N SER A 236 1.00 8.63 -5.28
CA SER A 236 1.90 9.66 -5.80
C SER A 236 1.71 11.01 -5.12
N ASP A 237 2.80 11.77 -5.06
CA ASP A 237 2.86 13.13 -4.52
C ASP A 237 1.85 14.07 -5.18
N LYS A 238 1.78 14.06 -6.52
CA LYS A 238 0.87 14.88 -7.31
C LYS A 238 -0.58 14.68 -6.91
N ILE A 239 -1.01 13.43 -6.71
CA ILE A 239 -2.38 13.10 -6.35
C ILE A 239 -2.64 13.41 -4.87
N GLY A 240 -1.70 13.09 -3.98
CA GLY A 240 -1.83 13.39 -2.55
C GLY A 240 -1.98 14.88 -2.27
N TRP A 241 -1.15 15.72 -2.90
CA TRP A 241 -1.26 17.18 -2.78
C TRP A 241 -2.55 17.72 -3.41
N HIS A 242 -2.99 17.16 -4.54
CA HIS A 242 -4.26 17.52 -5.14
C HIS A 242 -5.45 17.25 -4.18
N ILE A 243 -5.50 16.06 -3.57
CA ILE A 243 -6.52 15.71 -2.57
C ILE A 243 -6.47 16.69 -1.40
N LYS A 244 -5.27 16.98 -0.87
CA LYS A 244 -5.14 17.91 0.26
C LYS A 244 -5.66 19.30 -0.07
N GLN A 245 -5.40 19.78 -1.28
CA GLN A 245 -5.86 21.09 -1.77
C GLN A 245 -7.38 21.13 -1.98
N SER A 246 -7.99 20.03 -2.44
CA SER A 246 -9.43 19.99 -2.71
C SER A 246 -10.30 19.95 -1.44
N VAL A 247 -9.72 19.56 -0.30
CA VAL A 247 -10.43 19.45 0.99
C VAL A 247 -9.71 20.20 2.14
N PRO A 248 -9.54 21.53 2.04
CA PRO A 248 -8.64 22.28 2.93
C PRO A 248 -9.04 22.23 4.41
N LYS A 249 -10.33 22.01 4.71
CA LYS A 249 -10.86 21.91 6.08
C LYS A 249 -10.73 20.52 6.70
N LYS A 250 -10.45 19.48 5.91
CA LYS A 250 -10.35 18.10 6.41
C LYS A 250 -8.89 17.76 6.76
N PRO A 251 -8.67 17.00 7.84
CA PRO A 251 -7.38 16.36 8.08
C PRO A 251 -7.12 15.32 7.00
N VAL A 252 -5.90 15.35 6.48
CA VAL A 252 -5.43 14.42 5.46
C VAL A 252 -4.08 13.91 5.92
N ALA A 253 -3.93 12.59 6.05
CA ALA A 253 -2.65 11.93 6.20
C ALA A 253 -2.17 11.48 4.82
N LEU A 254 -0.95 11.87 4.46
CA LEU A 254 -0.35 11.61 3.15
C LEU A 254 0.93 10.81 3.34
N GLU A 255 0.97 9.62 2.74
CA GLU A 255 2.20 8.87 2.50
C GLU A 255 2.47 8.88 1.00
N LEU A 256 3.52 9.57 0.58
CA LEU A 256 3.75 9.90 -0.84
C LEU A 256 4.96 9.15 -1.40
N GLY A 257 5.31 9.45 -2.65
CA GLY A 257 6.50 8.91 -3.31
C GLY A 257 7.79 9.24 -2.57
N GLY A 258 8.76 8.34 -2.66
CA GLY A 258 10.08 8.48 -2.07
C GLY A 258 11.19 8.39 -3.12
N ASN A 259 12.31 9.04 -2.86
CA ASN A 259 13.53 8.92 -3.67
C ASN A 259 14.71 8.67 -2.72
N ALA A 260 14.74 7.47 -2.14
CA ALA A 260 15.64 7.15 -1.03
C ALA A 260 17.09 7.02 -1.50
N ALA A 261 18.00 7.62 -0.73
CA ALA A 261 19.44 7.58 -0.96
C ALA A 261 20.13 6.73 0.11
N LEU A 262 21.04 5.87 -0.33
CA LEU A 262 22.03 5.20 0.51
C LEU A 262 23.36 5.95 0.41
N ILE A 263 23.95 6.31 1.55
CA ILE A 263 25.27 6.95 1.62
C ILE A 263 26.25 5.96 2.25
N ILE A 264 27.35 5.69 1.55
CA ILE A 264 28.39 4.73 1.92
C ILE A 264 29.69 5.50 2.13
N ASP A 265 30.19 5.49 3.37
CA ASP A 265 31.38 6.23 3.78
C ASP A 265 32.67 5.42 3.61
N GLU A 266 33.83 6.05 3.78
CA GLU A 266 35.17 5.49 3.50
C GLU A 266 35.48 4.18 4.24
N ASN A 267 34.88 3.95 5.42
CA ASN A 267 35.18 2.79 6.28
C ASN A 267 34.08 1.73 6.30
N ALA A 268 33.18 1.77 5.31
CA ALA A 268 32.02 0.90 5.26
C ALA A 268 32.39 -0.54 4.81
N ASP A 269 31.67 -1.53 5.35
CA ASP A 269 31.77 -2.92 4.88
C ASP A 269 30.97 -3.08 3.57
N ILE A 270 31.66 -2.90 2.45
CA ILE A 270 31.06 -2.91 1.11
C ILE A 270 30.38 -4.23 0.79
N LYS A 271 30.98 -5.35 1.17
CA LYS A 271 30.42 -6.68 0.93
C LYS A 271 29.09 -6.87 1.65
N ALA A 272 29.04 -6.50 2.94
CA ALA A 272 27.80 -6.58 3.71
C ALA A 272 26.73 -5.61 3.20
N ILE A 273 27.13 -4.45 2.66
CA ILE A 273 26.21 -3.46 2.08
C ILE A 273 25.65 -3.95 0.76
N ALA A 274 26.47 -4.44 -0.17
CA ALA A 274 26.03 -4.92 -1.47
C ALA A 274 24.96 -6.02 -1.35
N GLN A 275 25.13 -6.94 -0.40
CA GLN A 275 24.16 -8.00 -0.10
C GLN A 275 22.77 -7.48 0.31
N LYS A 276 22.70 -6.29 0.93
CA LYS A 276 21.44 -5.64 1.31
C LYS A 276 20.92 -4.67 0.25
N LEU A 277 21.84 -4.06 -0.50
CA LEU A 277 21.52 -3.09 -1.55
C LEU A 277 20.71 -3.73 -2.67
N ILE A 278 21.13 -4.90 -3.18
CA ILE A 278 20.43 -5.58 -4.28
C ILE A 278 18.95 -5.85 -3.97
N PRO A 279 18.58 -6.54 -2.87
CA PRO A 279 17.17 -6.68 -2.52
C PRO A 279 16.53 -5.33 -2.14
N GLY A 280 17.29 -4.39 -1.56
CA GLY A 280 16.79 -3.05 -1.22
C GLY A 280 16.42 -2.18 -2.43
N ALA A 281 17.00 -2.44 -3.60
CA ALA A 281 16.73 -1.71 -4.85
C ALA A 281 15.80 -2.48 -5.79
N PHE A 282 15.94 -3.81 -5.89
CA PHE A 282 15.32 -4.59 -6.97
C PHE A 282 14.22 -5.55 -6.53
N LEU A 283 14.05 -5.80 -5.22
CA LEU A 283 12.97 -6.65 -4.74
C LEU A 283 11.62 -6.11 -5.22
N TYR A 284 10.80 -6.99 -5.79
CA TYR A 284 9.52 -6.61 -6.38
C TYR A 284 9.63 -5.50 -7.44
N ALA A 285 10.70 -5.59 -8.25
CA ALA A 285 11.03 -4.65 -9.30
C ALA A 285 11.14 -3.19 -8.80
N GLY A 286 11.61 -2.98 -7.57
CA GLY A 286 11.79 -1.64 -6.99
C GLY A 286 10.49 -0.87 -6.74
N GLN A 287 9.32 -1.52 -6.83
CA GLN A 287 8.00 -0.90 -6.65
C GLN A 287 7.67 -0.71 -5.16
N ILE A 288 8.58 -0.09 -4.42
CA ILE A 288 8.52 0.09 -2.96
C ILE A 288 8.84 1.57 -2.70
N CYS A 289 8.01 2.28 -1.94
CA CYS A 289 8.20 3.71 -1.67
C CYS A 289 9.51 4.05 -0.92
N ILE A 290 10.10 3.05 -0.27
CA ILE A 290 11.40 3.14 0.42
C ILE A 290 12.50 2.38 -0.32
N SER A 291 12.29 2.01 -1.59
CA SER A 291 13.32 1.37 -2.41
C SER A 291 14.55 2.28 -2.53
N THR A 292 15.73 1.69 -2.45
CA THR A 292 16.98 2.42 -2.67
C THR A 292 17.10 2.76 -4.14
N GLN A 293 17.13 4.06 -4.48
CA GLN A 293 17.16 4.54 -5.87
C GLN A 293 18.42 5.34 -6.18
N ARG A 294 19.09 5.85 -5.14
CA ARG A 294 20.36 6.57 -5.29
C ARG A 294 21.38 6.00 -4.33
N VAL A 295 22.59 5.80 -4.81
CA VAL A 295 23.71 5.34 -4.00
C VAL A 295 24.84 6.36 -4.15
N TYR A 296 25.25 6.95 -3.04
CA TYR A 296 26.41 7.82 -2.96
C TYR A 296 27.48 7.08 -2.19
N VAL A 297 28.63 6.85 -2.83
CA VAL A 297 29.74 6.09 -2.25
C VAL A 297 30.98 6.96 -2.20
N HIS A 298 31.75 6.86 -1.12
CA HIS A 298 33.05 7.48 -1.01
C HIS A 298 33.97 7.01 -2.15
N GLU A 299 34.75 7.90 -2.75
CA GLU A 299 35.54 7.60 -3.95
C GLU A 299 36.48 6.39 -3.78
N SER A 300 37.04 6.22 -2.58
CA SER A 300 37.93 5.10 -2.27
C SER A 300 37.25 3.73 -2.25
N GLN A 301 35.92 3.70 -2.18
CA GLN A 301 35.10 2.49 -2.12
C GLN A 301 34.32 2.24 -3.41
N TYR A 302 34.48 3.10 -4.42
CA TYR A 302 33.68 3.04 -5.64
C TYR A 302 33.91 1.73 -6.40
N GLU A 303 35.14 1.39 -6.75
CA GLU A 303 35.44 0.17 -7.53
C GLU A 303 34.99 -1.10 -6.79
N ASP A 304 35.29 -1.20 -5.50
CA ASP A 304 34.90 -2.35 -4.66
C ASP A 304 33.37 -2.53 -4.62
N LEU A 305 32.61 -1.44 -4.52
CA LEU A 305 31.15 -1.49 -4.54
C LEU A 305 30.63 -1.99 -5.88
N ILE A 306 31.19 -1.49 -6.98
CA ILE A 306 30.74 -1.80 -8.32
C ILE A 306 30.95 -3.28 -8.62
N ASP A 307 32.09 -3.85 -8.22
CA ASP A 307 32.39 -5.27 -8.40
C ASP A 307 31.45 -6.17 -7.56
N GLU A 308 31.22 -5.82 -6.29
CA GLU A 308 30.27 -6.55 -5.45
C GLU A 308 28.83 -6.43 -5.95
N VAL A 309 28.42 -5.27 -6.46
CA VAL A 309 27.09 -5.06 -7.06
C VAL A 309 26.92 -5.90 -8.32
N ARG A 310 27.90 -5.93 -9.23
CA ARG A 310 27.86 -6.79 -10.42
C ARG A 310 27.69 -8.26 -10.04
N SER A 311 28.52 -8.74 -9.13
CA SER A 311 28.47 -10.14 -8.68
C SER A 311 27.15 -10.49 -8.00
N ALA A 312 26.63 -9.60 -7.15
CA ALA A 312 25.37 -9.84 -6.48
C ALA A 312 24.16 -9.78 -7.44
N LEU A 313 24.23 -8.93 -8.48
CA LEU A 313 23.19 -8.80 -9.49
C LEU A 313 23.11 -10.03 -10.40
N GLU A 314 24.23 -10.68 -10.72
CA GLU A 314 24.25 -11.95 -11.48
C GLU A 314 23.44 -13.07 -10.82
N ASN A 315 23.33 -13.04 -9.49
CA ASN A 315 22.59 -14.02 -8.70
C ASN A 315 21.11 -13.64 -8.48
N LEU A 316 20.68 -12.46 -8.95
CA LEU A 316 19.31 -12.00 -8.82
C LEU A 316 18.41 -12.73 -9.83
N HIS A 317 17.48 -13.52 -9.32
CA HIS A 317 16.54 -14.23 -10.17
C HIS A 317 15.35 -13.32 -10.51
N VAL A 318 15.14 -13.16 -11.81
CA VAL A 318 14.09 -12.33 -12.40
C VAL A 318 13.16 -13.23 -13.22
N GLY A 319 11.84 -13.09 -13.07
CA GLY A 319 10.92 -13.94 -13.82
C GLY A 319 9.52 -14.05 -13.23
N ASN A 320 8.98 -15.27 -13.28
CA ASN A 320 7.65 -15.58 -12.75
C ASN A 320 7.62 -15.31 -11.24
N PRO A 321 6.78 -14.39 -10.75
CA PRO A 321 6.72 -14.08 -9.33
C PRO A 321 6.25 -15.27 -8.47
N ASP A 322 5.63 -16.29 -9.07
CA ASP A 322 5.17 -17.49 -8.36
C ASP A 322 6.30 -18.49 -8.06
N ASP A 323 7.44 -18.37 -8.77
CA ASP A 323 8.62 -19.21 -8.55
C ASP A 323 9.37 -18.82 -7.27
N VAL A 324 9.70 -19.81 -6.44
CA VAL A 324 10.25 -19.60 -5.07
C VAL A 324 11.59 -18.86 -5.03
N ASN A 325 12.36 -18.89 -6.12
CA ASN A 325 13.69 -18.27 -6.19
C ASN A 325 13.64 -16.85 -6.77
N VAL A 326 12.55 -16.46 -7.43
CA VAL A 326 12.44 -15.15 -8.08
C VAL A 326 12.27 -14.07 -7.02
N LEU A 327 13.01 -12.96 -7.18
CA LEU A 327 12.93 -11.78 -6.31
C LEU A 327 12.57 -10.50 -7.08
N CYS A 328 12.74 -10.49 -8.40
CA CYS A 328 12.29 -9.41 -9.26
C CYS A 328 11.25 -9.93 -10.26
N GLY A 329 10.01 -9.49 -10.08
CA GLY A 329 8.89 -9.85 -10.94
C GLY A 329 8.62 -8.80 -12.03
N PRO A 330 7.43 -8.83 -12.64
CA PRO A 330 7.02 -7.82 -13.61
C PRO A 330 6.73 -6.46 -12.95
N VAL A 331 6.89 -5.39 -13.72
CA VAL A 331 6.37 -4.07 -13.39
C VAL A 331 4.84 -4.07 -13.55
N ILE A 332 4.12 -3.32 -12.71
CA ILE A 332 2.66 -3.39 -12.54
C ILE A 332 1.84 -3.25 -13.84
N ASP A 333 2.32 -2.44 -14.78
CA ASP A 333 1.69 -2.22 -16.08
C ASP A 333 2.68 -1.71 -17.15
N LYS A 334 2.22 -1.72 -18.41
CA LYS A 334 3.00 -1.27 -19.56
C LYS A 334 3.43 0.19 -19.45
N LYS A 335 2.58 1.05 -18.87
CA LYS A 335 2.86 2.49 -18.76
C LYS A 335 4.03 2.76 -17.80
N ALA A 336 4.05 2.09 -16.66
CA ALA A 336 5.16 2.17 -15.71
C ALA A 336 6.44 1.59 -16.31
N PHE A 337 6.33 0.44 -16.99
CA PHE A 337 7.44 -0.19 -17.70
C PHE A 337 8.06 0.76 -18.76
N ASP A 338 7.23 1.39 -19.59
CA ASP A 338 7.70 2.33 -20.63
C ASP A 338 8.32 3.60 -20.02
N ARG A 339 7.76 4.09 -18.91
CA ARG A 339 8.32 5.24 -18.19
C ARG A 339 9.71 4.93 -17.65
N ILE A 340 9.91 3.76 -17.05
CA ILE A 340 11.22 3.32 -16.54
C ILE A 340 12.20 3.23 -17.70
N ALA A 341 11.82 2.57 -18.79
CA ALA A 341 12.66 2.46 -19.98
C ALA A 341 13.08 3.83 -20.53
N ALA A 342 12.14 4.78 -20.63
CA ALA A 342 12.41 6.13 -21.11
C ALA A 342 13.37 6.90 -20.19
N MET A 343 13.21 6.78 -18.86
CA MET A 343 14.10 7.43 -17.89
C MET A 343 15.54 6.91 -17.98
N VAL A 344 15.71 5.59 -18.16
CA VAL A 344 17.03 4.98 -18.35
C VAL A 344 17.66 5.41 -19.67
N THR A 345 16.91 5.37 -20.78
CA THR A 345 17.40 5.85 -22.09
C THR A 345 17.83 7.31 -22.02
N GLU A 346 17.02 8.18 -21.41
CA GLU A 346 17.33 9.59 -21.25
C GLU A 346 18.62 9.81 -20.44
N ALA A 347 18.80 9.06 -19.35
CA ALA A 347 20.04 9.14 -18.57
C ALA A 347 21.27 8.73 -19.41
N CYS A 348 21.15 7.64 -20.18
CA CYS A 348 22.23 7.20 -21.07
C CYS A 348 22.53 8.21 -22.18
N ASP A 349 21.51 8.81 -22.78
CA ASP A 349 21.65 9.89 -23.79
C ASP A 349 22.35 11.12 -23.18
N ASN A 350 22.18 11.34 -21.86
CA ASN A 350 22.89 12.36 -21.10
C ASN A 350 24.30 11.95 -20.67
N GLY A 351 24.76 10.73 -20.96
CA GLY A 351 26.10 10.23 -20.66
C GLY A 351 26.20 9.38 -19.38
N ALA A 352 25.08 8.96 -18.79
CA ALA A 352 25.10 7.88 -17.81
C ALA A 352 25.48 6.55 -18.48
N GLU A 353 26.04 5.63 -17.71
CA GLU A 353 26.48 4.33 -18.21
C GLU A 353 25.80 3.20 -17.44
N ILE A 354 25.35 2.17 -18.15
CA ILE A 354 24.85 0.93 -17.55
C ILE A 354 26.06 0.07 -17.20
N ILE A 355 26.31 -0.10 -15.91
CA ILE A 355 27.48 -0.85 -15.40
C ILE A 355 27.17 -2.30 -15.02
N ALA A 356 25.89 -2.59 -14.80
CA ALA A 356 25.40 -3.92 -14.47
C ALA A 356 23.92 -4.03 -14.88
N GLN A 357 23.55 -5.17 -15.46
CA GLN A 357 22.18 -5.55 -15.72
C GLN A 357 22.01 -7.05 -15.49
N SER A 358 20.86 -7.47 -14.98
CA SER A 358 20.48 -8.90 -14.92
C SER A 358 19.24 -9.18 -15.75
N ALA A 359 19.19 -10.39 -16.31
CA ALA A 359 18.08 -10.91 -17.11
C ALA A 359 17.81 -10.14 -18.41
N SER A 360 17.00 -10.77 -19.28
CA SER A 360 16.55 -10.15 -20.52
C SER A 360 15.29 -9.35 -20.29
N ARG A 361 15.17 -8.22 -21.00
CA ARG A 361 13.92 -7.45 -21.08
C ARG A 361 12.83 -8.29 -21.73
N ASP A 362 11.64 -8.30 -21.13
CA ASP A 362 10.43 -8.92 -21.70
C ASP A 362 9.28 -7.91 -21.69
N ASP A 363 9.06 -7.27 -22.84
CA ASP A 363 7.99 -6.28 -23.01
C ASP A 363 6.58 -6.87 -22.89
N GLN A 364 6.39 -8.16 -23.19
CA GLN A 364 5.07 -8.81 -23.12
C GLN A 364 4.67 -9.06 -21.66
N ARG A 365 5.64 -9.41 -20.82
CA ARG A 365 5.44 -9.67 -19.39
C ARG A 365 5.78 -8.47 -18.51
N HIS A 366 6.14 -7.33 -19.09
CA HIS A 366 6.59 -6.13 -18.37
C HIS A 366 7.78 -6.38 -17.43
N ILE A 367 8.69 -7.30 -17.78
CA ILE A 367 9.91 -7.54 -17.00
C ILE A 367 10.98 -6.58 -17.50
N TYR A 368 11.27 -5.56 -16.68
CA TYR A 368 12.39 -4.66 -16.93
C TYR A 368 13.65 -5.21 -16.25
N PRO A 369 14.80 -5.30 -16.94
CA PRO A 369 16.04 -5.77 -16.33
C PRO A 369 16.42 -4.90 -15.13
N PRO A 370 16.68 -5.48 -13.94
CA PRO A 370 17.41 -4.79 -12.89
C PRO A 370 18.66 -4.16 -13.46
N THR A 371 18.73 -2.83 -13.40
CA THR A 371 19.72 -2.00 -14.09
C THR A 371 20.46 -1.18 -13.06
N VAL A 372 21.78 -1.07 -13.17
CA VAL A 372 22.57 -0.15 -12.34
C VAL A 372 23.21 0.88 -13.24
N LEU A 373 22.98 2.15 -12.93
CA LEU A 373 23.55 3.29 -13.65
C LEU A 373 24.70 3.92 -12.85
N THR A 374 25.76 4.31 -13.55
CA THR A 374 26.78 5.24 -13.05
C THR A 374 26.89 6.46 -13.97
N CYS A 375 27.79 7.39 -13.62
CA CYS A 375 28.00 8.63 -14.37
C CYS A 375 26.71 9.46 -14.53
N THR A 376 25.72 9.25 -13.64
CA THR A 376 24.49 10.02 -13.59
C THR A 376 24.77 11.44 -13.11
N LYS A 377 24.02 12.40 -13.66
CA LYS A 377 24.16 13.81 -13.34
C LYS A 377 23.08 14.22 -12.33
N PRO A 378 23.35 15.24 -11.49
CA PRO A 378 22.36 15.75 -10.52
C PRO A 378 21.01 16.19 -11.13
N ASN A 379 20.99 16.51 -12.43
CA ASN A 379 19.81 16.95 -13.16
C ASN A 379 19.12 15.85 -13.96
N ASP A 380 19.63 14.62 -13.97
CA ASP A 380 18.97 13.52 -14.65
C ASP A 380 17.69 13.14 -13.90
N ARG A 381 16.65 12.77 -14.65
CA ARG A 381 15.36 12.38 -14.07
C ARG A 381 15.46 11.16 -13.15
N VAL A 382 16.37 10.22 -13.45
CA VAL A 382 16.67 9.07 -12.56
C VAL A 382 17.26 9.47 -11.21
N ILE A 383 17.77 10.70 -11.07
CA ILE A 383 18.25 11.26 -9.80
C ILE A 383 17.19 12.14 -9.13
N GLN A 384 16.41 12.90 -9.90
CA GLN A 384 15.46 13.89 -9.35
C GLN A 384 14.08 13.31 -9.05
N GLU A 385 13.60 12.36 -9.87
CA GLU A 385 12.26 11.80 -9.80
C GLU A 385 12.29 10.38 -9.19
N GLU A 386 11.17 9.97 -8.60
CA GLU A 386 10.98 8.57 -8.18
C GLU A 386 10.80 7.67 -9.41
N ILE A 387 11.72 6.71 -9.58
CA ILE A 387 11.68 5.73 -10.66
C ILE A 387 10.58 4.71 -10.39
N PHE A 388 10.42 4.23 -9.15
CA PHE A 388 9.47 3.18 -8.78
C PHE A 388 9.57 1.94 -9.70
N GLY A 389 10.81 1.51 -9.93
CA GLY A 389 11.22 0.50 -10.90
C GLY A 389 12.60 -0.06 -10.55
N PRO A 390 13.07 -1.11 -11.25
CA PRO A 390 14.31 -1.79 -10.89
C PRO A 390 15.53 -1.11 -11.54
N VAL A 391 15.87 0.10 -11.07
CA VAL A 391 17.00 0.92 -11.56
C VAL A 391 17.76 1.54 -10.40
#